data_AF-A0AA51F010-F1
#
_entry.id   AF-A0AA51F010-F1
#
_cell.length_a   1.000
_cell.length_b   1.000
_cell.length_c   1.000
_cell.angle_alpha   90.00
_cell.angle_beta   90.00
_cell.angle_gamma   90.00
#
_symmetry.space_group_name_H-M   'P 1'
#
loop_
_entity.id
_entity.type
_entity.pdbx_description
1 polymer ?
#
loop_
_entity_poly.entity_id
_entity_poly.type
_entity_poly.pdbx_seq_one_letter_code
_entity_poly.pdbx_strand_id
1 'polypeptide(L)' 'TYVAWKISGLPKHQVLGTGTNLDSAHFRFLLSKRLGVAPTSCHAYIIGE' A
#
# COMPACT_ATOMS: atom_id res chain seq x y z
N THR A 1 5.69 12.26 -2.39
CA THR A 1 5.68 11.79 -3.79
C THR A 1 5.43 12.88 -4.81
N TYR A 2 4.38 13.71 -4.65
CA TYR A 2 4.04 14.75 -5.64
C TYR A 2 5.17 15.78 -5.88
N VAL A 3 5.75 16.33 -4.82
CA VAL A 3 6.88 17.28 -4.94
C VAL A 3 8.08 16.60 -5.61
N ALA A 4 8.44 15.39 -5.18
CA ALA A 4 9.52 14.61 -5.77
C ALA A 4 9.32 14.39 -7.28
N TRP A 5 8.09 14.14 -7.73
CA TRP A 5 7.76 14.04 -9.16
C TRP A 5 7.95 15.37 -9.90
N LYS A 6 7.50 16.48 -9.32
CA LYS A 6 7.61 17.80 -9.96
C LYS A 6 9.05 18.27 -10.11
N ILE A 7 9.91 17.98 -9.13
CA ILE A 7 11.32 18.40 -9.16
C ILE A 7 12.22 17.44 -9.93
N SER A 8 11.87 16.15 -10.04
CA SER A 8 12.72 15.16 -10.70
C SER A 8 12.71 15.24 -12.23
N GLY A 9 11.68 15.86 -12.82
CA GLY A 9 11.48 15.88 -14.28
C GLY A 9 11.16 14.51 -14.90
N LEU A 10 11.03 13.46 -14.08
CA LEU A 10 10.76 12.10 -14.54
C LEU A 10 9.28 11.93 -14.92
N PRO A 11 8.98 11.00 -15.85
CA PRO A 11 7.62 10.56 -16.08
C PRO A 11 6.96 10.05 -14.79
N LYS A 12 5.66 10.35 -14.60
CA LYS A 12 4.89 9.95 -13.39
C LYS A 12 5.04 8.47 -13.01
N HIS A 13 5.09 7.57 -14.00
CA HIS A 13 5.15 6.12 -13.76
C HIS A 13 6.49 5.64 -13.16
N GLN A 14 7.51 6.51 -13.12
CA GLN A 14 8.81 6.21 -12.51
C GLN A 14 8.94 6.78 -11.10
N VAL A 15 7.94 7.55 -10.63
CA VAL A 15 7.95 8.14 -9.29
C VAL A 15 6.88 7.47 -8.45
N LEU A 16 7.33 6.48 -7.67
CA LEU A 16 6.45 5.67 -6.82
C LEU A 16 6.51 6.14 -5.37
N GLY A 17 5.36 6.19 -4.71
CA GLY A 17 5.25 6.31 -3.27
C GLY A 17 4.74 5.01 -2.69
N THR A 18 5.11 4.70 -1.45
CA THR A 18 4.59 3.52 -0.74
C THR A 18 3.08 3.62 -0.48
N GLY A 19 2.55 4.85 -0.34
CA GLY A 19 1.15 5.09 -0.01
C GLY A 19 0.75 4.30 1.25
N THR A 20 -0.42 3.69 1.20
CA THR A 20 -1.03 2.87 2.26
C THR A 20 -0.60 1.40 2.22
N ASN A 21 0.57 1.09 1.65
CA ASN A 21 1.05 -0.30 1.56
C ASN A 21 1.22 -0.94 2.95
N LEU A 22 1.80 -0.20 3.90
CA LEU A 22 1.98 -0.67 5.27
C LEU A 22 0.64 -0.91 5.97
N ASP A 23 -0.30 0.03 5.83
CA ASP A 23 -1.63 -0.08 6.45
C ASP A 23 -2.41 -1.25 5.84
N SER A 24 -2.31 -1.45 4.53
CA SER A 24 -2.91 -2.60 3.85
C SER A 24 -2.31 -3.92 4.35
N ALA A 25 -0.98 -4.00 4.53
CA ALA A 25 -0.33 -5.18 5.08
C ALA A 25 -0.78 -5.46 6.53
N HIS A 26 -0.88 -4.40 7.34
CA HIS A 26 -1.35 -4.51 8.73
C HIS A 26 -2.83 -4.92 8.78
N PHE A 27 -3.68 -4.37 7.92
CA PHE A 27 -5.08 -4.73 7.83
C PHE A 27 -5.27 -6.19 7.44
N ARG A 28 -4.52 -6.68 6.45
CA ARG A 28 -4.52 -8.10 6.06
C ARG A 28 -4.11 -9.01 7.22
N PHE A 29 -3.13 -8.62 8.02
CA PHE A 29 -2.71 -9.37 9.22
C PHE A 29 -3.80 -9.44 10.29
N LEU A 30 -4.48 -8.34 10.58
CA LEU A 30 -5.58 -8.33 11.54
C LEU A 30 -6.76 -9.18 11.06
N LEU A 31 -7.09 -9.07 9.78
CA LEU A 31 -8.15 -9.87 9.15
C LEU A 31 -7.80 -11.36 9.18
N SER A 32 -6.55 -11.72 8.89
CA SER A 32 -6.10 -13.11 8.89
C SER A 32 -6.16 -13.72 10.30
N LYS A 33 -5.80 -12.96 11.34
CA LYS A 33 -5.97 -13.38 12.74
C LYS A 33 -7.43 -13.63 13.09
N ARG A 34 -8.34 -12.78 12.59
CA ARG A 34 -9.78 -12.91 12.87
C ARG A 34 -10.41 -14.11 12.16
N LEU A 35 -9.99 -14.38 10.93
CA LEU A 35 -10.55 -15.44 10.08
C LEU A 35 -9.82 -16.78 10.22
N GLY A 36 -8.66 -16.82 10.89
CA GLY A 36 -7.88 -18.04 11.07
C GLY A 36 -7.19 -18.54 9.79
N VAL A 37 -6.92 -17.65 8.83
CA VAL A 37 -6.26 -17.97 7.55
C VAL A 37 -4.90 -17.31 7.46
N ALA A 38 -4.07 -17.72 6.49
CA ALA A 38 -2.80 -17.05 6.24
C ALA A 38 -3.03 -15.61 5.70
N PRO A 39 -2.25 -14.59 6.14
CA PRO A 39 -2.36 -13.23 5.60
C PRO A 39 -2.12 -13.13 4.09
N THR A 40 -1.37 -14.06 3.53
CA THR A 40 -1.14 -14.20 2.09
C THR A 40 -2.41 -14.55 1.32
N SER A 41 -3.34 -15.26 1.96
CA SER A 41 -4.67 -15.60 1.40
C SER A 41 -5.72 -14.49 1.61
N CYS A 42 -5.39 -13.45 2.39
CA CYS A 42 -6.25 -12.28 2.58
C CYS A 42 -5.89 -11.20 1.55
N HIS A 43 -6.79 -10.92 0.60
CA HIS A 43 -6.64 -9.83 -0.37
C HIS A 43 -7.52 -8.65 0.05
N ALA A 44 -6.91 -7.69 0.75
CA ALA A 44 -7.57 -6.49 1.24
C ALA A 44 -6.64 -5.27 1.08
N TYR A 45 -7.23 -4.11 0.80
CA TYR A 45 -6.51 -2.88 0.49
C TYR A 45 -7.12 -1.71 1.25
N ILE A 46 -6.26 -0.88 1.84
CA ILE A 46 -6.61 0.46 2.30
C ILE A 46 -6.23 1.42 1.18
N ILE A 47 -7.18 2.26 0.77
CA ILE A 47 -6.99 3.24 -0.31
C ILE A 47 -7.18 4.66 0.22
N GLY A 48 -6.57 5.63 -0.45
CA GLY A 48 -6.63 7.04 -0.07
C GLY A 48 -5.38 7.48 0.69
N GLU A 49 -5.56 8.57 1.43
CA GLU A 49 -4.64 9.12 2.43
C GLU A 49 -5.43 9.30 3.74
#